data_AF-A0A662G4A6-F1
#
_entry.id   AF-A0A662G4A6-F1
#
_cell.length_a   1.000
_cell.length_b   1.000
_cell.length_c   1.000
_cell.angle_alpha   90.00
_cell.angle_beta   90.00
_cell.angle_gamma   90.00
#
_symmetry.space_group_name_H-M   'P 1'
#
loop_
_entity.id
_entity.type
_entity.pdbx_description
1 polymer ?
#
loop_
_entity_poly.entity_id
_entity_poly.type
_entity_poly.pdbx_seq_one_letter_code
_entity_poly.pdbx_strand_id
1 'polypeptide(L)'
;MKLETIELPDWYLFKKIKGQISIDDLVSLGRKKIDLLLEVTKDKEKASMIPPNPQVEVIGGLALRILAAITEDRFFISWLIESEGDLLYARFSNSTLEERISILKDLFGELIIGWREITYFFNVSKDEVWQELFYLIKDNIKSKQEAARYFNMIYNSESGIIAVRCWSAPRLLKRKRGILRSGWILTPTDFLIKEIKWKFQRKLNEVIKKLIVEKKAGSQKILVLENAMRELSEYWTKKRDVVVP
;
A
#
# COMPACT_ATOMS: atom_id res chain seq x y z
N MET A 1 4.13 26.84 6.41
CA MET A 1 4.25 25.41 6.05
C MET A 1 3.59 25.23 4.68
N LYS A 2 4.39 25.11 3.61
CA LYS A 2 3.84 24.87 2.26
C LYS A 2 3.30 23.43 2.25
N LEU A 3 2.01 23.26 1.97
CA LEU A 3 1.45 21.96 1.67
C LEU A 3 2.04 21.54 0.32
N GLU A 4 3.13 20.78 0.33
CA GLU A 4 3.57 20.04 -0.85
C GLU A 4 2.45 19.05 -1.19
N THR A 5 1.62 19.42 -2.16
CA THR A 5 0.73 18.48 -2.83
C THR A 5 1.61 17.54 -3.64
N ILE A 6 2.12 16.50 -2.99
CA ILE A 6 2.92 15.47 -3.66
C ILE A 6 1.95 14.66 -4.52
N GLU A 7 2.16 14.67 -5.83
CA GLU A 7 1.40 13.86 -6.75
C GLU A 7 1.68 12.38 -6.54
N LEU A 8 0.62 11.56 -6.57
CA LEU A 8 0.77 10.12 -6.47
C LEU A 8 1.31 9.53 -7.78
N PRO A 9 2.07 8.42 -7.72
CA PRO A 9 2.64 7.79 -8.91
C PRO A 9 1.53 7.33 -9.87
N ASP A 10 1.76 7.41 -11.18
CA ASP A 10 0.76 7.07 -12.20
C ASP A 10 0.24 5.63 -12.11
N TRP A 11 1.07 4.74 -11.58
CA TRP A 11 0.75 3.32 -11.40
C TRP A 11 0.08 3.02 -10.05
N TYR A 12 -0.08 4.01 -9.17
CA TYR A 12 -0.64 3.78 -7.85
C TYR A 12 -2.17 3.69 -7.88
N LEU A 13 -2.73 2.56 -7.41
CA LEU A 13 -4.16 2.22 -7.46
C LEU A 13 -5.12 3.33 -6.98
N PHE A 14 -4.71 4.11 -5.97
CA PHE A 14 -5.53 5.18 -5.39
C PHE A 14 -5.28 6.56 -5.99
N LYS A 15 -4.48 6.68 -7.05
CA LYS A 15 -4.33 7.93 -7.78
C LYS A 15 -5.70 8.40 -8.28
N LYS A 16 -6.02 9.66 -8.01
CA LYS A 16 -7.26 10.28 -8.48
C LYS A 16 -7.16 10.51 -9.98
N ILE A 17 -8.19 10.06 -10.70
CA ILE A 17 -8.33 10.25 -12.15
C ILE A 17 -9.55 11.12 -12.43
N LYS A 18 -9.51 11.88 -13.53
CA LYS A 18 -10.62 12.68 -14.06
C LYS A 18 -10.78 12.34 -15.54
N GLY A 19 -12.02 12.22 -15.99
CA GLY A 19 -12.33 11.93 -17.40
C GLY A 19 -13.61 11.11 -17.56
N GLN A 20 -13.85 10.70 -18.81
CA GLN A 20 -14.92 9.79 -19.20
C GLN A 20 -14.29 8.54 -19.84
N ILE A 21 -14.90 7.39 -19.60
CA ILE A 21 -14.50 6.13 -20.21
C ILE A 21 -15.77 5.35 -20.57
N SER A 22 -15.73 4.61 -21.68
CA SER A 22 -16.82 3.71 -22.04
C SER A 22 -16.89 2.53 -21.07
N ILE A 23 -18.06 1.90 -20.98
CA ILE A 23 -18.24 0.69 -20.16
C ILE A 23 -17.37 -0.45 -20.74
N ASP A 24 -17.29 -0.56 -22.06
CA ASP A 24 -16.50 -1.60 -22.74
C ASP A 24 -15.00 -1.45 -22.45
N ASP A 25 -14.48 -0.23 -22.46
CA ASP A 25 -13.08 0.04 -22.09
C ASP A 25 -12.82 -0.26 -20.61
N LEU A 26 -13.78 0.05 -19.72
CA LEU A 26 -13.68 -0.29 -18.30
C LEU A 26 -13.60 -1.80 -18.10
N VAL A 27 -14.43 -2.59 -18.80
CA VAL A 27 -14.40 -4.05 -18.78
C VAL A 27 -13.08 -4.57 -19.38
N SER A 28 -12.64 -4.03 -20.51
CA SER A 28 -11.38 -4.41 -21.15
C SER A 28 -10.17 -4.20 -20.24
N LEU A 29 -10.08 -3.04 -19.57
CA LEU A 29 -9.04 -2.74 -18.60
C LEU A 29 -9.16 -3.61 -17.34
N GLY A 30 -10.38 -3.92 -16.90
CA GLY A 30 -10.64 -4.86 -15.81
C GLY A 30 -10.11 -6.26 -16.11
N ARG A 31 -10.31 -6.77 -17.34
CA ARG A 31 -9.75 -8.07 -17.78
C ARG A 31 -8.24 -8.08 -17.76
N LYS A 32 -7.61 -7.04 -18.33
CA LYS A 32 -6.15 -6.88 -18.30
C LYS A 32 -5.60 -6.83 -16.87
N LYS A 33 -6.33 -6.19 -15.96
CA LYS A 33 -5.97 -6.15 -14.54
C LYS A 33 -6.10 -7.52 -13.88
N ILE A 34 -7.15 -8.29 -14.19
CA ILE A 34 -7.28 -9.68 -13.72
C ILE A 34 -6.11 -10.53 -14.20
N ASP A 35 -5.76 -10.48 -15.49
CA ASP A 35 -4.63 -11.23 -16.03
C ASP A 35 -3.32 -10.84 -15.32
N LEU A 36 -3.07 -9.55 -15.10
CA LEU A 36 -1.91 -9.07 -14.34
C LEU A 36 -1.88 -9.64 -12.92
N LEU A 37 -2.99 -9.57 -12.19
CA LEU A 37 -3.07 -10.07 -10.80
C LEU A 37 -2.95 -11.59 -10.70
N LEU A 38 -3.43 -12.33 -11.71
CA LEU A 38 -3.22 -13.78 -11.80
C LEU A 38 -1.75 -14.11 -12.04
N GLU A 39 -1.04 -13.34 -12.87
CA GLU A 39 0.41 -13.51 -13.03
C GLU A 39 1.18 -13.18 -11.74
N VAL A 40 0.76 -12.16 -10.99
CA VAL A 40 1.31 -11.87 -9.64
C VAL A 40 1.09 -13.04 -8.69
N THR A 41 -0.06 -13.71 -8.78
CA THR A 41 -0.38 -14.87 -7.93
C THR A 41 0.52 -16.07 -8.25
N LYS A 42 0.87 -16.28 -9.52
CA LYS A 42 1.74 -17.37 -9.96
C LYS A 42 3.22 -17.11 -9.66
N ASP A 43 3.71 -15.94 -10.04
CA ASP A 43 5.12 -15.58 -9.97
C ASP A 43 5.29 -14.09 -9.65
N LYS A 44 5.57 -13.81 -8.38
CA LYS A 44 5.74 -12.46 -7.85
C LYS A 44 6.96 -11.76 -8.47
N GLU A 45 8.02 -12.51 -8.75
CA GLU A 45 9.27 -11.94 -9.27
C GLU A 45 9.07 -11.51 -10.72
N LYS A 46 8.50 -12.39 -11.55
CA LYS A 46 8.21 -12.07 -12.94
C LYS A 46 7.20 -10.92 -13.07
N ALA A 47 6.16 -10.90 -12.24
CA ALA A 47 5.17 -9.81 -12.27
C ALA A 47 5.77 -8.45 -11.89
N SER A 48 6.81 -8.43 -11.04
CA SER A 48 7.51 -7.19 -10.67
C SER A 48 8.26 -6.55 -11.85
N MET A 49 8.64 -7.34 -12.86
CA MET A 49 9.37 -6.89 -14.05
C MET A 49 8.46 -6.37 -15.18
N ILE A 50 7.17 -6.71 -15.17
CA ILE A 50 6.21 -6.17 -16.14
C ILE A 50 6.19 -4.65 -15.97
N PRO A 51 6.36 -3.79 -16.97
CA PRO A 51 6.28 -2.35 -16.78
C PRO A 51 4.85 -1.93 -16.36
N PRO A 52 4.69 -0.98 -15.43
CA PRO A 52 3.36 -0.55 -15.01
C PRO A 52 2.62 0.15 -16.16
N ASN A 53 1.35 -0.21 -16.36
CA ASN A 53 0.46 0.51 -17.26
C ASN A 53 -0.55 1.32 -16.42
N PRO A 54 -0.45 2.66 -16.38
CA PRO A 54 -1.29 3.51 -15.54
C PRO A 54 -2.80 3.27 -15.70
N GLN A 55 -3.27 3.02 -16.92
CA GLN A 55 -4.69 2.77 -17.17
C GLN A 55 -5.14 1.44 -16.56
N VAL A 56 -4.35 0.39 -16.73
CA VAL A 56 -4.67 -0.94 -16.15
C VAL A 56 -4.62 -0.88 -14.63
N GLU A 57 -3.60 -0.23 -14.07
CA GLU A 57 -3.42 -0.14 -12.61
C GLU A 57 -4.55 0.63 -11.94
N VAL A 58 -4.89 1.82 -12.47
CA VAL A 58 -5.83 2.72 -11.80
C VAL A 58 -7.27 2.43 -12.22
N ILE A 59 -7.55 2.37 -13.53
CA ILE A 59 -8.91 2.19 -14.07
C ILE A 59 -9.32 0.72 -13.99
N GLY A 60 -8.43 -0.20 -14.37
CA GLY A 60 -8.69 -1.63 -14.17
C GLY A 60 -8.89 -1.95 -12.69
N GLY A 61 -8.05 -1.40 -11.82
CA GLY A 61 -8.24 -1.53 -10.37
C GLY A 61 -9.51 -0.87 -9.82
N LEU A 62 -10.02 0.19 -10.47
CA LEU A 62 -11.35 0.74 -10.18
C LEU A 62 -12.45 -0.26 -10.57
N ALA A 63 -12.38 -0.83 -11.78
CA ALA A 63 -13.33 -1.85 -12.23
C ALA A 63 -13.42 -3.03 -11.24
N LEU A 64 -12.27 -3.54 -10.77
CA LEU A 64 -12.26 -4.66 -9.82
C LEU A 64 -12.83 -4.32 -8.44
N ARG A 65 -12.67 -3.07 -7.98
CA ARG A 65 -13.30 -2.60 -6.72
C ARG A 65 -14.83 -2.49 -6.86
N ILE A 66 -15.32 -2.06 -8.02
CA ILE A 66 -16.75 -2.02 -8.32
C ILE A 66 -17.30 -3.44 -8.42
N LEU A 67 -16.61 -4.33 -9.14
CA LEU A 67 -16.93 -5.76 -9.21
C LEU A 67 -17.05 -6.36 -7.81
N ALA A 68 -16.03 -6.20 -6.96
CA ALA A 68 -16.05 -6.65 -5.58
C ALA A 68 -17.27 -6.14 -4.79
N ALA A 69 -17.68 -4.89 -5.01
CA ALA A 69 -18.84 -4.32 -4.35
C ALA A 69 -20.18 -4.84 -4.90
N ILE A 70 -20.24 -5.15 -6.19
CA ILE A 70 -21.46 -5.67 -6.84
C ILE A 70 -21.69 -7.13 -6.45
N THR A 71 -20.67 -7.98 -6.59
CA THR A 71 -20.82 -9.43 -6.33
C THR A 71 -20.80 -9.77 -4.85
N GLU A 72 -20.13 -8.96 -4.02
CA GLU A 72 -19.87 -9.26 -2.60
C GLU A 72 -19.22 -10.66 -2.41
N ASP A 73 -18.58 -11.21 -3.44
CA ASP A 73 -17.93 -12.52 -3.40
C ASP A 73 -16.69 -12.45 -2.49
N ARG A 74 -16.74 -13.18 -1.37
CA ARG A 74 -15.68 -13.21 -0.37
C ARG A 74 -14.36 -13.76 -0.93
N PHE A 75 -14.41 -14.74 -1.82
CA PHE A 75 -13.21 -15.32 -2.44
C PHE A 75 -12.56 -14.29 -3.36
N PHE A 76 -13.36 -13.65 -4.22
CA PHE A 76 -12.88 -12.60 -5.10
C PHE A 76 -12.28 -11.43 -4.31
N ILE A 77 -12.98 -10.94 -3.27
CA ILE A 77 -12.50 -9.84 -2.42
C ILE A 77 -11.17 -10.20 -1.75
N SER A 78 -11.06 -11.40 -1.18
CA SER A 78 -9.84 -11.86 -0.53
C SER A 78 -8.68 -11.96 -1.53
N TRP A 79 -8.93 -12.55 -2.70
CA TRP A 79 -7.94 -12.67 -3.77
C TRP A 79 -7.47 -11.30 -4.29
N LEU A 80 -8.41 -10.37 -4.53
CA LEU A 80 -8.12 -9.03 -5.00
C LEU A 80 -7.24 -8.27 -4.00
N ILE A 81 -7.59 -8.30 -2.72
CA ILE A 81 -6.83 -7.61 -1.66
C ILE A 81 -5.42 -8.19 -1.54
N GLU A 82 -5.27 -9.51 -1.59
CA GLU A 82 -3.95 -10.14 -1.46
C GLU A 82 -3.07 -9.84 -2.68
N SER A 83 -3.60 -10.05 -3.89
CA SER A 83 -2.88 -9.85 -5.15
C SER A 83 -2.47 -8.40 -5.37
N GLU A 84 -3.35 -7.43 -5.09
CA GLU A 84 -3.03 -6.00 -5.18
C GLU A 84 -2.00 -5.60 -4.11
N GLY A 85 -2.07 -6.20 -2.92
CA GLY A 85 -1.08 -5.97 -1.87
C GLY A 85 0.31 -6.47 -2.25
N ASP A 86 0.40 -7.63 -2.89
CA ASP A 86 1.65 -8.17 -3.44
C ASP A 86 2.20 -7.31 -4.57
N LEU A 87 1.34 -6.93 -5.53
CA LEU A 87 1.72 -6.06 -6.64
C LEU A 87 2.23 -4.70 -6.16
N LEU A 88 1.53 -4.06 -5.21
CA LEU A 88 2.00 -2.82 -4.60
C LEU A 88 3.38 -2.99 -4.00
N TYR A 89 3.60 -4.04 -3.20
CA TYR A 89 4.86 -4.24 -2.51
C TYR A 89 6.03 -4.43 -3.48
N ALA A 90 5.81 -5.19 -4.55
CA ALA A 90 6.78 -5.37 -5.63
C ALA A 90 7.12 -4.04 -6.31
N ARG A 91 6.11 -3.26 -6.69
CA ARG A 91 6.29 -1.94 -7.34
C ARG A 91 6.98 -0.94 -6.43
N PHE A 92 6.54 -0.84 -5.18
CA PHE A 92 7.11 0.06 -4.18
C PHE A 92 8.59 -0.24 -3.93
N SER A 93 8.97 -1.52 -3.93
CA SER A 93 10.37 -1.94 -3.78
C SER A 93 11.25 -1.50 -4.96
N ASN A 94 10.67 -1.31 -6.14
CA ASN A 94 11.39 -0.89 -7.36
C ASN A 94 11.20 0.60 -7.70
N SER A 95 10.38 1.33 -6.94
CA SER A 95 10.06 2.74 -7.22
C SER A 95 11.12 3.70 -6.68
N THR A 96 11.09 4.94 -7.18
CA THR A 96 11.96 6.03 -6.71
C THR A 96 11.66 6.42 -5.27
N LEU A 97 12.60 7.10 -4.62
CA LEU A 97 12.41 7.59 -3.25
C LEU A 97 11.22 8.55 -3.14
N GLU A 98 11.03 9.44 -4.12
CA GLU A 98 9.92 10.40 -4.16
C GLU A 98 8.57 9.69 -4.21
N GLU A 99 8.44 8.69 -5.09
CA GLU A 99 7.24 7.86 -5.18
C GLU A 99 6.98 7.12 -3.86
N ARG A 100 8.02 6.56 -3.22
CA ARG A 100 7.87 5.88 -1.92
C ARG A 100 7.34 6.84 -0.85
N ILE A 101 7.90 8.04 -0.77
CA ILE A 101 7.46 9.06 0.19
C ILE A 101 6.00 9.45 -0.07
N SER A 102 5.61 9.64 -1.34
CA SER A 102 4.23 9.98 -1.71
C SER A 102 3.23 8.91 -1.27
N ILE A 103 3.55 7.63 -1.49
CA ILE A 103 2.70 6.50 -1.12
C ILE A 103 2.64 6.37 0.41
N LEU A 104 3.77 6.53 1.10
CA LEU A 104 3.80 6.49 2.56
C LEU A 104 2.91 7.60 3.15
N LYS A 105 2.97 8.81 2.61
CA LYS A 105 2.11 9.93 3.04
C LYS A 105 0.62 9.65 2.77
N ASP A 106 0.26 9.06 1.64
CA ASP A 106 -1.14 8.70 1.34
C ASP A 106 -1.68 7.54 2.22
N LEU A 107 -0.81 6.61 2.63
CA LEU A 107 -1.21 5.47 3.46
C LEU A 107 -1.21 5.80 4.96
N PHE A 108 -0.21 6.54 5.43
CA PHE A 108 0.01 6.79 6.86
C PHE A 108 -0.33 8.22 7.29
N GLY A 109 -0.56 9.13 6.34
CA GLY A 109 -0.87 10.53 6.61
C GLY A 109 0.39 11.36 6.87
N GLU A 110 0.36 12.11 7.95
CA GLU A 110 1.47 12.97 8.37
C GLU A 110 2.71 12.13 8.74
N LEU A 111 3.87 12.49 8.18
CA LEU A 111 5.15 11.83 8.38
C LEU A 111 6.25 12.86 8.57
N ILE A 112 7.17 12.57 9.49
CA ILE A 112 8.41 13.34 9.67
C ILE A 112 9.55 12.40 9.29
N ILE A 113 10.27 12.70 8.22
CA ILE A 113 11.29 11.82 7.67
C ILE A 113 12.66 12.41 7.93
N GLY A 114 13.51 11.59 8.53
CA GLY A 114 14.92 11.86 8.68
C GLY A 114 15.35 12.45 10.01
N TRP A 115 16.62 12.24 10.33
CA TRP A 115 17.19 12.61 11.63
C TRP A 115 17.08 14.10 11.92
N ARG A 116 17.41 14.95 10.95
CA ARG A 116 17.40 16.41 11.14
C ARG A 116 16.01 16.91 11.53
N GLU A 117 14.98 16.45 10.83
CA GLU A 117 13.60 16.87 11.09
C GLU A 117 13.09 16.31 12.42
N ILE A 118 13.44 15.07 12.76
CA ILE A 118 13.03 14.44 14.02
C ILE A 118 13.71 15.10 15.23
N THR A 119 15.04 15.30 15.20
CA THR A 119 15.75 15.93 16.34
C THR A 119 15.25 17.35 16.58
N TYR A 120 14.99 18.10 15.50
CA TYR A 120 14.39 19.42 15.56
C TYR A 120 12.96 19.40 16.13
N PHE A 121 12.07 18.57 15.59
CA PHE A 121 10.66 18.55 15.96
C PHE A 121 10.44 18.08 17.41
N PHE A 122 11.18 17.07 17.85
CA PHE A 122 11.03 16.49 19.20
C PHE A 122 11.98 17.11 20.24
N ASN A 123 12.85 18.02 19.83
CA ASN A 123 13.90 18.62 20.65
C ASN A 123 14.74 17.56 21.40
N VAL A 124 15.33 16.64 20.64
CA VAL A 124 16.12 15.50 21.15
C VAL A 124 17.42 15.35 20.42
N SER A 125 18.40 14.77 21.12
CA SER A 125 19.62 14.33 20.47
C SER A 125 19.40 13.04 19.66
N LYS A 126 20.22 12.87 18.63
CA LYS A 126 20.27 11.64 17.85
C LYS A 126 20.62 10.42 18.70
N ASP A 127 21.52 10.61 19.67
CA ASP A 127 21.99 9.55 20.56
C ASP A 127 20.91 9.07 21.53
N GLU A 128 20.13 9.98 22.09
CA GLU A 128 18.99 9.65 22.96
C GLU A 128 18.00 8.73 22.23
N VAL A 129 17.56 9.14 21.03
CA VAL A 129 16.63 8.35 20.21
C VAL A 129 17.25 7.01 19.80
N TRP A 130 18.54 7.01 19.43
CA TRP A 130 19.24 5.80 19.04
C TRP A 130 19.35 4.79 20.18
N GLN A 131 19.69 5.24 21.39
CA GLN A 131 19.79 4.35 22.55
C GLN A 131 18.46 3.66 22.81
N GLU A 132 17.36 4.42 22.87
CA GLU A 132 16.02 3.87 23.04
C GLU A 132 15.62 2.90 21.90
N LEU A 133 15.89 3.27 20.64
CA LEU A 133 15.60 2.39 19.50
C LEU A 133 16.44 1.11 19.55
N PHE A 134 17.73 1.23 19.91
CA PHE A 134 18.64 0.11 20.01
C PHE A 134 18.16 -0.91 21.04
N TYR A 135 17.64 -0.46 22.19
CA TYR A 135 17.01 -1.34 23.19
C TYR A 135 15.84 -2.16 22.64
N LEU A 136 15.10 -1.63 21.66
CA LEU A 136 13.97 -2.33 21.03
C LEU A 136 14.42 -3.33 19.94
N ILE A 137 15.52 -3.05 19.25
CA ILE A 137 16.00 -3.89 18.14
C ILE A 137 17.05 -4.93 18.54
N LYS A 138 17.76 -4.72 19.66
CA LYS A 138 18.89 -5.56 20.09
C LYS A 138 18.55 -7.05 20.16
N ASP A 139 17.33 -7.39 20.58
CA ASP A 139 16.88 -8.78 20.72
C ASP A 139 16.74 -9.49 19.35
N ASN A 140 16.65 -8.72 18.26
CA ASN A 140 16.62 -9.25 16.88
C ASN A 140 18.00 -9.29 16.22
N ILE A 141 19.05 -8.80 16.89
CA ILE A 141 20.41 -8.74 16.36
C ILE A 141 21.18 -9.96 16.86
N LYS A 142 21.57 -10.85 15.95
CA LYS A 142 22.24 -12.12 16.29
C LYS A 142 23.76 -12.03 16.19
N SER A 143 24.29 -11.00 15.53
CA SER A 143 25.74 -10.85 15.32
C SER A 143 26.19 -9.39 15.38
N LYS A 144 27.49 -9.19 15.63
CA LYS A 144 28.12 -7.85 15.57
C LYS A 144 28.03 -7.22 14.18
N GLN A 145 28.08 -8.04 13.12
CA GLN A 145 27.93 -7.58 11.73
C GLN A 145 26.51 -7.05 11.47
N GLU A 146 25.49 -7.74 11.97
CA GLU A 146 24.11 -7.24 11.89
C GLU A 146 23.92 -5.96 12.69
N ALA A 147 24.53 -5.85 13.87
CA ALA A 147 24.49 -4.63 14.69
C ALA A 147 25.06 -3.42 13.92
N ALA A 148 26.24 -3.59 13.30
CA ALA A 148 26.87 -2.56 12.49
C ALA A 148 26.01 -2.18 11.27
N ARG A 149 25.36 -3.16 10.63
CA ARG A 149 24.43 -2.90 9.52
C ARG A 149 23.24 -2.05 9.97
N TYR A 150 22.60 -2.40 11.09
CA TYR A 150 21.49 -1.61 11.63
C TYR A 150 21.94 -0.21 12.03
N PHE A 151 23.11 -0.08 12.67
CA PHE A 151 23.68 1.22 13.01
C PHE A 151 23.90 2.07 11.76
N ASN A 152 24.50 1.53 10.71
CA ASN A 152 24.72 2.28 9.47
C ASN A 152 23.40 2.67 8.78
N MET A 153 22.46 1.73 8.71
CA MET A 153 21.18 1.92 8.03
C MET A 153 20.25 2.90 8.75
N ILE A 154 20.28 2.90 10.09
CA ILE A 154 19.41 3.74 10.91
C ILE A 154 20.14 4.99 11.33
N TYR A 155 21.25 4.87 12.07
CA TYR A 155 21.97 6.01 12.64
C TYR A 155 22.72 6.81 11.57
N ASN A 156 23.51 6.19 10.70
CA ASN A 156 24.34 6.95 9.74
C ASN A 156 23.58 7.44 8.50
N SER A 157 22.38 6.92 8.22
CA SER A 157 21.54 7.37 7.12
C SER A 157 20.60 8.49 7.57
N GLU A 158 20.59 9.64 6.88
CA GLU A 158 19.64 10.71 7.17
C GLU A 158 18.20 10.20 7.12
N SER A 159 17.85 9.39 6.12
CA SER A 159 16.51 8.79 5.96
C SER A 159 16.30 7.49 6.74
N GLY A 160 17.24 7.11 7.63
CA GLY A 160 17.20 5.86 8.39
C GLY A 160 16.07 5.80 9.42
N ILE A 161 15.52 6.96 9.79
CA ILE A 161 14.46 7.10 10.78
C ILE A 161 13.24 7.84 10.19
N ILE A 162 12.06 7.47 10.69
CA ILE A 162 10.80 8.13 10.37
C ILE A 162 9.92 8.21 11.61
N ALA A 163 9.15 9.30 11.72
CA ALA A 163 8.07 9.44 12.68
C ALA A 163 6.71 9.36 11.99
N VAL A 164 5.79 8.60 12.57
CA VAL A 164 4.41 8.42 12.09
C VAL A 164 3.42 8.54 13.25
N ARG A 165 2.22 9.08 13.02
CA ARG A 165 1.18 9.13 14.06
C ARG A 165 0.84 7.74 14.61
N CYS A 166 0.65 7.61 15.92
CA CYS A 166 0.48 6.31 16.57
C CYS A 166 -0.77 5.54 16.11
N TRP A 167 -1.84 6.26 15.78
CA TRP A 167 -3.07 5.68 15.21
C TRP A 167 -2.93 5.23 13.76
N SER A 168 -1.94 5.75 13.02
CA SER A 168 -1.69 5.37 11.63
C SER A 168 -0.96 4.04 11.50
N ALA A 169 -0.04 3.73 12.42
CA ALA A 169 0.78 2.51 12.40
C ALA A 169 0.83 1.76 13.76
N PRO A 170 -0.32 1.41 14.37
CA PRO A 170 -0.35 0.84 15.73
C PRO A 170 0.36 -0.51 15.86
N ARG A 171 0.55 -1.26 14.76
CA ARG A 171 1.28 -2.53 14.76
C ARG A 171 2.74 -2.38 15.14
N LEU A 172 3.34 -1.21 14.89
CA LEU A 172 4.73 -0.95 15.29
C LEU A 172 4.89 -0.97 16.81
N LEU A 173 3.94 -0.40 17.56
CA LEU A 173 3.94 -0.45 19.02
C LEU A 173 3.72 -1.88 19.52
N LYS A 174 2.71 -2.59 18.97
CA LYS A 174 2.43 -3.99 19.34
C LYS A 174 3.65 -4.91 19.12
N ARG A 175 4.46 -4.61 18.10
CA ARG A 175 5.66 -5.37 17.75
C ARG A 175 6.93 -4.86 18.44
N LYS A 176 6.83 -3.86 19.33
CA LYS A 176 7.98 -3.19 19.97
C LYS A 176 9.01 -2.69 18.94
N ARG A 177 8.55 -2.09 17.84
CA ARG A 177 9.37 -1.61 16.72
C ARG A 177 9.48 -0.09 16.62
N GLY A 178 9.11 0.65 17.66
CA GLY A 178 9.26 2.09 17.69
C GLY A 178 8.98 2.68 19.07
N ILE A 179 9.44 3.90 19.26
CA ILE A 179 9.29 4.68 20.49
C ILE A 179 8.07 5.56 20.36
N LEU A 180 7.20 5.57 21.37
CA LEU A 180 6.07 6.49 21.42
C LEU A 180 6.50 7.81 22.09
N ARG A 181 6.42 8.92 21.36
CA ARG A 181 6.75 10.26 21.86
C ARG A 181 5.72 11.27 21.37
N SER A 182 5.01 11.93 22.27
CA SER A 182 4.03 12.99 21.95
C SER A 182 3.00 12.60 20.86
N GLY A 183 2.51 11.36 20.87
CA GLY A 183 1.54 10.85 19.89
C GLY A 183 2.15 10.38 18.56
N TRP A 184 3.48 10.39 18.44
CA TRP A 184 4.24 9.89 17.30
C TRP A 184 5.00 8.62 17.64
N ILE A 185 5.14 7.73 16.67
CA ILE A 185 6.01 6.55 16.74
C ILE A 185 7.27 6.89 15.96
N LEU A 186 8.40 7.00 16.65
CA LEU A 186 9.72 7.09 16.05
C LEU A 186 10.21 5.66 15.77
N THR A 187 10.53 5.36 14.52
CA THR A 187 10.87 4.00 14.08
C THR A 187 11.92 4.05 12.97
N PRO A 188 12.75 3.00 12.81
CA PRO A 188 13.47 2.77 11.56
C PRO A 188 12.53 2.81 10.35
N THR A 189 12.94 3.47 9.29
CA THR A 189 12.14 3.64 8.06
C THR A 189 11.73 2.28 7.47
N ASP A 190 12.65 1.31 7.46
CA ASP A 190 12.40 -0.05 7.00
C ASP A 190 11.27 -0.77 7.75
N PHE A 191 11.09 -0.48 9.04
CA PHE A 191 10.00 -1.10 9.80
C PHE A 191 8.65 -0.54 9.39
N LEU A 192 8.56 0.75 9.09
CA LEU A 192 7.33 1.32 8.55
C LEU A 192 7.05 0.77 7.13
N ILE A 193 8.08 0.67 6.28
CA ILE A 193 7.96 0.09 4.93
C ILE A 193 7.38 -1.33 5.01
N LYS A 194 7.80 -2.15 5.98
CA LYS A 194 7.25 -3.50 6.18
C LYS A 194 5.76 -3.52 6.56
N GLU A 195 5.19 -2.41 7.01
CA GLU A 195 3.74 -2.29 7.29
C GLU A 195 2.93 -1.81 6.08
N ILE A 196 3.58 -1.45 4.96
CA ILE A 196 2.92 -0.82 3.81
C ILE A 196 1.83 -1.69 3.21
N LYS A 197 2.13 -2.98 2.98
CA LYS A 197 1.19 -3.94 2.39
C LYS A 197 -0.06 -4.05 3.25
N TRP A 198 0.11 -4.20 4.56
CA TRP A 198 -1.01 -4.26 5.50
C TRP A 198 -1.87 -3.00 5.47
N LYS A 199 -1.23 -1.81 5.51
CA LYS A 199 -1.94 -0.53 5.53
C LYS A 199 -2.72 -0.32 4.23
N PHE A 200 -2.12 -0.65 3.09
CA PHE A 200 -2.76 -0.62 1.79
C PHE A 200 -3.94 -1.58 1.69
N GLN A 201 -3.76 -2.84 2.07
CA GLN A 201 -4.83 -3.85 2.05
C GLN A 201 -6.02 -3.42 2.91
N ARG A 202 -5.75 -2.82 4.07
CA ARG A 202 -6.79 -2.25 4.93
C ARG A 202 -7.51 -1.09 4.23
N LYS A 203 -6.78 -0.16 3.61
CA LYS A 203 -7.38 0.97 2.85
C LYS A 203 -8.23 0.46 1.68
N LEU A 204 -7.76 -0.55 0.95
CA LEU A 204 -8.48 -1.18 -0.16
C LEU A 204 -9.79 -1.81 0.32
N ASN A 205 -9.74 -2.57 1.43
CA ASN A 205 -10.93 -3.15 2.04
C ASN A 205 -11.94 -2.08 2.50
N GLU A 206 -11.46 -0.99 3.11
CA GLU A 206 -12.31 0.14 3.50
C GLU A 206 -12.99 0.80 2.30
N VAL A 207 -12.29 0.94 1.16
CA VAL A 207 -12.86 1.46 -0.10
C VAL A 207 -13.93 0.52 -0.65
N ILE A 208 -13.68 -0.80 -0.70
CA ILE A 208 -14.67 -1.78 -1.16
C ILE A 208 -15.92 -1.74 -0.26
N LYS A 209 -15.74 -1.68 1.06
CA LYS A 209 -16.86 -1.56 2.01
C LYS A 209 -17.70 -0.31 1.78
N LYS A 210 -17.08 0.83 1.47
CA LYS A 210 -17.81 2.06 1.13
C LYS A 210 -18.66 1.88 -0.12
N LEU A 211 -18.10 1.27 -1.18
CA LEU A 211 -18.85 0.97 -2.41
C LEU A 211 -20.03 0.02 -2.16
N ILE A 212 -19.86 -0.99 -1.29
CA ILE A 212 -20.96 -1.89 -0.90
C ILE A 212 -22.08 -1.11 -0.20
N VAL A 213 -21.73 -0.20 0.71
CA VAL A 213 -22.70 0.66 1.41
C VAL A 213 -23.42 1.58 0.43
N GLU A 214 -22.70 2.21 -0.50
CA GLU A 214 -23.28 3.06 -1.54
C GLU A 214 -24.23 2.28 -2.47
N LYS A 215 -23.86 1.05 -2.86
CA LYS A 215 -24.73 0.16 -3.64
C LYS A 215 -26.02 -0.14 -2.86
N LYS A 216 -25.92 -0.52 -1.59
CA LYS A 216 -27.07 -0.82 -0.71
C LYS A 216 -27.97 0.38 -0.48
N ALA A 217 -27.43 1.60 -0.57
CA ALA A 217 -28.19 2.84 -0.53
C ALA A 217 -28.88 3.20 -1.87
N GLY A 218 -28.78 2.34 -2.90
CA GLY A 218 -29.44 2.56 -4.19
C GLY A 218 -28.68 3.48 -5.15
N SER A 219 -27.34 3.56 -5.04
CA SER A 219 -26.53 4.39 -5.94
C SER A 219 -26.64 3.92 -7.39
N GLN A 220 -27.38 4.68 -8.21
CA GLN A 220 -27.58 4.38 -9.62
C GLN A 220 -26.27 4.32 -10.41
N LYS A 221 -25.24 5.07 -9.97
CA LYS A 221 -23.90 5.06 -10.58
C LYS A 221 -23.23 3.69 -10.52
N ILE A 222 -23.52 2.90 -9.48
CA ILE A 222 -22.98 1.55 -9.31
C ILE A 222 -23.90 0.53 -9.98
N LEU A 223 -25.22 0.68 -9.81
CA LEU A 223 -26.20 -0.28 -10.32
C LEU A 223 -26.20 -0.38 -11.85
N VAL A 224 -25.95 0.72 -12.57
CA VAL A 224 -25.84 0.71 -14.04
C VAL A 224 -24.68 -0.18 -14.53
N LEU A 225 -23.69 -0.46 -13.68
CA LEU A 225 -22.52 -1.28 -14.03
C LEU A 225 -22.71 -2.78 -13.73
N GLU A 226 -23.86 -3.22 -13.20
CA GLU A 226 -24.05 -4.61 -12.77
C GLU A 226 -23.79 -5.63 -13.86
N ASN A 227 -24.37 -5.46 -15.04
CA ASN A 227 -24.19 -6.40 -16.15
C ASN A 227 -22.73 -6.48 -16.60
N ALA A 228 -22.06 -5.34 -16.73
CA ALA A 228 -20.65 -5.26 -17.11
C ALA A 228 -19.73 -5.91 -16.07
N MET A 229 -20.02 -5.73 -14.77
CA MET A 229 -19.24 -6.38 -13.73
C MET A 229 -19.51 -7.89 -13.65
N ARG A 230 -20.73 -8.37 -13.93
CA ARG A 230 -21.00 -9.81 -14.03
C ARG A 230 -20.14 -10.47 -15.11
N GLU A 231 -19.99 -9.83 -16.27
CA GLU A 231 -19.10 -10.30 -17.33
C GLU A 231 -17.63 -10.42 -16.86
N LEU A 232 -17.15 -9.44 -16.08
CA LEU A 232 -15.82 -9.52 -15.46
C LEU A 232 -15.70 -10.64 -14.42
N SER A 233 -16.76 -10.87 -13.63
CA SER A 233 -16.81 -11.94 -12.63
C SER A 233 -16.69 -13.32 -13.29
N GLU A 234 -17.41 -13.53 -14.40
CA GLU A 234 -17.34 -14.77 -15.18
C GLU A 234 -15.96 -14.96 -15.80
N TYR A 235 -15.36 -13.88 -16.32
CA TYR A 235 -14.01 -13.91 -16.86
C TYR A 235 -12.99 -14.34 -15.80
N TRP A 236 -13.05 -13.75 -14.61
CA TRP A 236 -12.17 -14.12 -13.50
C TRP A 236 -12.36 -15.59 -13.11
N THR A 237 -13.59 -16.05 -12.96
CA THR A 237 -13.91 -17.43 -12.56
C THR A 237 -13.31 -18.43 -13.55
N LYS A 238 -13.56 -18.23 -14.86
CA LYS A 238 -13.02 -19.08 -15.93
C LYS A 238 -11.49 -19.15 -15.92
N LYS A 239 -10.82 -18.04 -15.64
CA LYS A 239 -9.34 -17.98 -15.60
C LYS A 239 -8.77 -18.60 -14.33
N ARG A 240 -9.42 -18.38 -13.18
CA ARG A 240 -8.98 -18.92 -11.89
C ARG A 240 -8.97 -20.44 -11.93
N ASP A 241 -10.04 -21.06 -12.42
CA ASP A 241 -10.17 -22.53 -12.43
C ASP A 241 -9.14 -23.22 -13.34
N VAL A 242 -8.51 -22.47 -14.25
CA VAL A 242 -7.38 -22.94 -15.09
C VAL A 242 -6.02 -22.76 -14.40
N VAL A 243 -5.90 -21.76 -13.52
CA VAL A 243 -4.64 -21.39 -12.85
C VAL A 243 -4.47 -22.07 -11.49
N VAL A 244 -5.57 -22.43 -10.83
CA VAL A 244 -5.61 -23.11 -9.52
C VAL A 244 -6.58 -24.30 -9.63
N PRO A 245 -6.14 -25.47 -10.12
CA PRO A 245 -6.92 -26.70 -10.05
C PRO A 245 -7.15 -27.17 -8.61
#